data_AF-A0A0F9IYH2-F1
#
_entry.id   AF-A0A0F9IYH2-F1
#
_cell.length_a   1.000
_cell.length_b   1.000
_cell.length_c   1.000
_cell.angle_alpha   90.00
_cell.angle_beta   90.00
_cell.angle_gamma   90.00
#
_symmetry.space_group_name_H-M   'P 1'
#
loop_
_entity.id
_entity.type
_entity.pdbx_description
1 polymer ?
#
loop_
_entity_poly.entity_id
_entity_poly.type
_entity_poly.pdbx_seq_one_letter_code
_entity_poly.pdbx_strand_id
1 'polypeptide(L)'
;MQGNWGELVLERVLEKSGLEKDREYSVQQSFQREDGTRVLPDVIINLPDGKKMVVDSKVSLVAYERMVNAEDAFRDKFLKEHVISLRKHVDQLSAKKYEDLYAMESPDFVLMFIPIEPAFAVALNTDSTLYNKAFEKNIVIVTPSTLLATLRTIDSMWNNEKQQRNAIEIARQAGALYDKFEGFVSDLTQVGKKMDDAKSEYSGAMNKLFEGRGNIINSIQKLKRMGAKAKKSIPERILKRAEESTSSEEEKNFEKIRTGSE
;
A
#
# COMPACT_ATOMS: atom_id res chain seq x y z
N MET A 1 6.92 -38.25 24.90
CA MET A 1 7.27 -36.83 25.21
C MET A 1 8.07 -36.13 24.12
N GLN A 2 8.70 -36.81 23.15
CA GLN A 2 9.54 -36.18 22.10
C GLN A 2 8.77 -35.36 21.05
N GLY A 3 7.58 -35.81 20.62
CA GLY A 3 6.75 -35.07 19.66
C GLY A 3 6.34 -33.67 20.14
N ASN A 4 6.05 -33.54 21.44
CA ASN A 4 5.65 -32.28 22.07
C ASN A 4 6.78 -31.24 22.12
N TRP A 5 8.06 -31.67 22.07
CA TRP A 5 9.21 -30.77 22.12
C TRP A 5 9.55 -30.21 20.73
N GLY A 6 9.43 -31.02 19.69
CA GLY A 6 9.60 -30.57 18.30
C GLY A 6 8.56 -29.53 17.90
N GLU A 7 7.29 -29.76 18.26
CA GLU A 7 6.20 -28.82 18.04
C GLU A 7 6.42 -27.50 18.79
N LEU A 8 6.87 -27.55 20.06
CA LEU A 8 7.20 -26.35 20.83
C LEU A 8 8.34 -25.52 20.21
N VAL A 9 9.38 -26.17 19.68
CA VAL A 9 10.47 -25.46 18.99
C VAL A 9 9.97 -24.83 17.71
N LEU A 10 9.15 -25.54 16.94
CA LEU A 10 8.53 -25.01 15.72
C LEU A 10 7.67 -23.77 16.03
N GLU A 11 6.82 -23.84 17.05
CA GLU A 11 5.99 -22.71 17.50
C GLU A 11 6.84 -21.49 17.85
N ARG A 12 7.91 -21.67 18.64
CA ARG A 12 8.83 -20.57 18.98
C ARG A 12 9.53 -19.97 17.76
N VAL A 13 9.82 -20.77 16.73
CA VAL A 13 10.42 -20.27 15.49
C VAL A 13 9.41 -19.44 14.70
N LEU A 14 8.15 -19.88 14.64
CA LEU A 14 7.06 -19.12 14.02
C LEU A 14 6.80 -17.80 14.74
N GLU A 15 6.74 -17.79 16.08
CA GLU A 15 6.60 -16.57 16.88
C GLU A 15 7.72 -15.55 16.62
N LYS A 16 8.94 -16.03 16.39
CA LYS A 16 10.12 -15.18 16.13
C LYS A 16 10.28 -14.76 14.68
N SER A 17 9.48 -15.33 13.77
CA SER A 17 9.62 -15.10 12.34
C SER A 17 9.16 -13.72 11.89
N GLY A 18 8.26 -13.09 12.65
CA GLY A 18 7.56 -11.87 12.25
C GLY A 18 6.21 -12.14 11.58
N LEU A 19 5.94 -13.39 11.19
CA LEU A 19 4.69 -13.75 10.52
C LEU A 19 3.47 -13.64 11.44
N GLU A 20 2.35 -13.23 10.86
CA GLU A 20 1.07 -13.09 11.55
C GLU A 20 0.27 -14.40 11.52
N LYS A 21 -0.06 -14.92 12.71
CA LYS A 21 -0.89 -16.12 12.86
C LYS A 21 -2.28 -15.90 12.26
N ASP A 22 -2.84 -16.94 11.67
CA ASP A 22 -4.15 -16.99 11.01
C ASP A 22 -4.26 -16.15 9.73
N ARG A 23 -3.26 -15.33 9.39
CA ARG A 23 -3.12 -14.66 8.08
C ARG A 23 -2.01 -15.25 7.24
N GLU A 24 -0.79 -15.28 7.77
CA GLU A 24 0.44 -15.63 7.05
C GLU A 24 0.91 -17.05 7.37
N TYR A 25 0.47 -17.60 8.50
CA TYR A 25 0.57 -19.03 8.76
C TYR A 25 -0.61 -19.53 9.61
N SER A 26 -0.91 -20.81 9.49
CA SER A 26 -1.94 -21.49 10.29
C SER A 26 -1.40 -22.79 10.86
N VAL A 27 -1.80 -23.09 12.10
CA VAL A 27 -1.43 -24.32 12.81
C VAL A 27 -2.65 -25.23 12.82
N GLN A 28 -2.48 -26.49 12.39
CA GLN A 28 -3.50 -27.54 12.41
C GLN A 28 -4.87 -27.18 11.79
N GLN A 29 -4.96 -27.25 10.46
CA GLN A 29 -6.25 -27.50 9.79
C GLN A 29 -6.27 -28.96 9.31
N SER A 30 -7.25 -29.72 9.76
CA SER A 30 -7.44 -31.06 9.21
C SER A 30 -8.11 -31.01 7.86
N PHE A 31 -7.42 -31.55 6.85
CA PHE A 31 -8.01 -31.76 5.54
C PHE A 31 -8.50 -33.20 5.46
N GLN A 32 -9.79 -33.37 5.16
CA GLN A 32 -10.34 -34.65 4.75
C GLN A 32 -10.16 -34.78 3.25
N ARG A 33 -9.51 -35.86 2.81
CA ARG A 33 -9.53 -36.24 1.40
C ARG A 33 -10.87 -36.86 1.02
N GLU A 34 -11.17 -36.84 -0.28
CA GLU A 34 -12.34 -37.54 -0.84
C GLU A 34 -12.31 -39.06 -0.59
N ASP A 35 -11.12 -39.64 -0.36
CA ASP A 35 -10.93 -41.07 -0.01
C ASP A 35 -11.11 -41.37 1.49
N GLY A 36 -11.46 -40.37 2.32
CA GLY A 36 -11.63 -40.50 3.77
C GLY A 36 -10.32 -40.50 4.58
N THR A 37 -9.15 -40.41 3.94
CA THR A 37 -7.87 -40.30 4.64
C THR A 37 -7.61 -38.87 5.10
N ARG A 38 -7.18 -38.72 6.36
CA ARG A 38 -6.89 -37.42 6.97
C ARG A 38 -5.40 -37.13 6.87
N VAL A 39 -5.04 -36.10 6.12
CA VAL A 39 -3.66 -35.59 6.09
C VAL A 39 -3.62 -34.31 6.89
N LEU A 40 -2.81 -34.29 7.93
CA LEU A 40 -2.63 -33.17 8.84
C LEU A 40 -1.22 -32.62 8.63
N PRO A 41 -1.04 -31.57 7.81
CA PRO A 41 0.17 -30.75 7.91
C PRO A 41 0.21 -30.12 9.30
N ASP A 42 1.38 -30.02 9.91
CA ASP A 42 1.50 -29.42 11.24
C ASP A 42 1.29 -27.90 11.12
N VAL A 43 1.88 -27.27 10.10
CA VAL A 43 1.77 -25.84 9.81
C VAL A 43 1.68 -25.58 8.31
N ILE A 44 0.87 -24.59 7.93
CA ILE A 44 0.78 -24.04 6.57
C ILE A 44 1.22 -22.59 6.61
N ILE A 45 2.11 -22.20 5.71
CA ILE A 45 2.58 -20.83 5.53
C ILE A 45 2.00 -20.32 4.21
N ASN A 46 1.39 -19.14 4.23
CA ASN A 46 0.83 -18.47 3.06
C ASN A 46 1.88 -17.51 2.49
N LEU A 47 2.11 -17.59 1.18
CA LEU A 47 3.02 -16.72 0.46
C LEU A 47 2.28 -15.54 -0.19
N PRO A 48 2.95 -14.39 -0.40
CA PRO A 48 2.37 -13.20 -1.04
C PRO A 48 1.77 -13.44 -2.43
N ASP A 49 2.27 -14.44 -3.18
CA ASP A 49 1.81 -14.78 -4.52
C ASP A 49 0.60 -15.74 -4.52
N GLY A 50 0.01 -16.00 -3.35
CA GLY A 50 -1.13 -16.92 -3.18
C GLY A 50 -0.73 -18.38 -3.06
N LYS A 51 0.57 -18.70 -3.16
CA LYS A 51 1.05 -20.07 -2.95
C LYS A 51 1.12 -20.43 -1.47
N LYS A 52 1.28 -21.72 -1.20
CA LYS A 52 1.40 -22.26 0.16
C LYS A 52 2.72 -23.01 0.34
N MET A 53 3.23 -23.02 1.57
CA MET A 53 4.30 -23.92 1.99
C MET A 53 3.82 -24.72 3.19
N VAL A 54 4.15 -26.00 3.22
CA VAL A 54 3.76 -26.90 4.32
C VAL A 54 4.97 -27.23 5.16
N VAL A 55 4.83 -27.24 6.49
CA VAL A 55 5.86 -27.72 7.42
C VAL A 55 5.38 -28.99 8.12
N ASP A 56 6.22 -30.04 8.09
CA ASP A 56 6.03 -31.27 8.84
C ASP A 56 7.16 -31.42 9.88
N SER A 57 6.78 -31.54 11.14
CA SER A 57 7.68 -31.55 12.30
C SER A 57 7.84 -32.92 12.96
N LYS A 58 7.19 -33.96 12.41
CA LYS A 58 7.07 -35.29 13.03
C LYS A 58 8.26 -36.19 12.73
N VAL A 59 9.46 -35.65 12.77
CA VAL A 59 10.70 -36.40 12.55
C VAL A 59 11.06 -37.20 13.80
N SER A 60 11.25 -38.51 13.65
CA SER A 60 11.72 -39.37 14.75
C SER A 60 13.22 -39.21 14.97
N LEU A 61 13.60 -38.79 16.19
CA LEU A 61 15.00 -38.62 16.61
C LEU A 61 15.44 -39.69 17.63
N VAL A 62 14.68 -40.80 17.74
CA VAL A 62 14.98 -41.90 18.68
C VAL A 62 16.35 -42.52 18.41
N ALA A 63 16.70 -42.74 17.14
CA ALA A 63 18.01 -43.30 16.77
C ALA A 63 19.16 -42.33 17.06
N TYR A 64 18.94 -41.03 16.86
CA TYR A 64 19.90 -40.00 17.26
C TYR A 64 20.13 -39.97 18.78
N GLU A 65 19.05 -40.03 19.57
CA GLU A 65 19.16 -40.08 21.03
C GLU A 65 19.92 -41.33 21.49
N ARG A 66 19.65 -42.50 20.90
CA ARG A 66 20.42 -43.73 21.17
C ARG A 66 21.88 -43.57 20.82
N MET A 67 22.19 -42.97 19.67
CA MET A 67 23.57 -42.72 19.24
C MET A 67 24.33 -41.82 20.22
N VAL A 68 23.69 -40.75 20.73
CA VAL A 68 24.31 -39.82 21.69
C VAL A 68 24.58 -40.49 23.03
N ASN A 69 23.71 -41.40 23.46
CA ASN A 69 23.83 -42.11 24.73
C ASN A 69 24.58 -43.44 24.64
N ALA A 70 25.01 -43.84 23.44
CA ALA A 70 25.68 -45.13 23.22
C ALA A 70 27.17 -45.05 23.54
N GLU A 71 27.72 -46.19 23.97
CA GLU A 71 29.16 -46.43 23.94
C GLU A 71 29.68 -46.40 22.49
N ASP A 72 30.96 -46.05 22.31
CA ASP A 72 31.56 -45.85 20.99
C ASP A 72 31.38 -47.05 20.05
N ALA A 73 31.40 -48.28 20.58
CA ALA A 73 31.21 -49.51 19.81
C ALA A 73 29.84 -49.60 19.10
N PHE A 74 28.80 -48.92 19.60
CA PHE A 74 27.45 -48.95 19.05
C PHE A 74 27.06 -47.65 18.32
N ARG A 75 27.90 -46.61 18.42
CA ARG A 75 27.62 -45.28 17.89
C ARG A 75 27.33 -45.30 16.38
N ASP A 76 28.18 -45.98 15.61
CA ASP A 76 28.04 -46.11 14.15
C ASP A 76 26.76 -46.85 13.72
N LYS A 77 26.35 -47.85 14.51
CA LYS A 77 25.11 -48.58 14.27
C LYS A 77 23.91 -47.63 14.38
N PHE A 78 23.81 -46.90 15.48
CA PHE A 78 22.69 -45.97 15.70
C PHE A 78 22.72 -44.77 14.76
N LEU A 79 23.91 -44.33 14.32
CA LEU A 79 24.05 -43.31 13.29
C LEU A 79 23.45 -43.76 11.95
N LYS A 80 23.72 -45.01 11.52
CA LYS A 80 23.10 -45.58 10.32
C LYS A 80 21.58 -45.69 10.46
N GLU A 81 21.09 -46.13 11.63
CA GLU A 81 19.65 -46.17 11.92
C GLU A 81 19.00 -44.77 11.84
N HIS A 82 19.68 -43.73 12.31
CA HIS A 82 19.22 -42.35 12.22
C HIS A 82 19.09 -41.86 10.78
N VAL A 83 20.12 -42.08 9.95
CA VAL A 83 20.07 -41.74 8.51
C VAL A 83 18.93 -42.48 7.81
N ILE A 84 18.74 -43.78 8.09
CA ILE A 84 17.64 -44.56 7.52
C ILE A 84 16.28 -44.00 7.95
N SER A 85 16.13 -43.60 9.22
CA SER A 85 14.91 -42.97 9.74
C SER A 85 14.57 -41.68 8.98
N LEU A 86 15.56 -40.79 8.76
CA LEU A 86 15.35 -39.56 8.02
C LEU A 86 14.96 -39.80 6.56
N ARG A 87 15.65 -40.73 5.87
CA ARG A 87 15.31 -41.12 4.49
C ARG A 87 13.87 -41.64 4.39
N LYS A 88 13.48 -42.52 5.33
CA LYS A 88 12.13 -43.06 5.39
C LYS A 88 11.09 -41.94 5.58
N HIS A 89 11.38 -40.93 6.40
CA HIS A 89 10.48 -39.79 6.58
C HIS A 89 10.33 -38.96 5.30
N VAL A 90 11.43 -38.71 4.58
CA VAL A 90 11.41 -38.05 3.25
C VAL A 90 10.51 -38.84 2.29
N ASP A 91 10.67 -40.16 2.22
CA ASP A 91 9.84 -41.01 1.35
C ASP A 91 8.36 -40.96 1.75
N GLN A 92 8.06 -40.97 3.05
CA GLN A 92 6.70 -40.85 3.57
C GLN A 92 6.07 -39.50 3.23
N LEU A 93 6.82 -38.40 3.36
CA LEU A 93 6.33 -37.07 3.03
C LEU A 93 6.04 -36.93 1.53
N SER A 94 6.92 -37.47 0.69
CA SER A 94 6.72 -37.46 -0.76
C SER A 94 5.45 -38.22 -1.16
N ALA A 95 5.15 -39.33 -0.48
CA ALA A 95 3.92 -40.10 -0.72
C ALA A 95 2.63 -39.40 -0.26
N LYS A 96 2.71 -38.41 0.64
CA LYS A 96 1.54 -37.65 1.12
C LYS A 96 0.99 -36.67 0.08
N LYS A 97 1.67 -36.44 -1.06
CA LYS A 97 1.20 -35.61 -2.19
C LYS A 97 0.38 -34.38 -1.75
N TYR A 98 0.98 -33.49 -0.96
CA TYR A 98 0.28 -32.28 -0.49
C TYR A 98 -0.20 -31.39 -1.64
N GLU A 99 0.48 -31.45 -2.78
CA GLU A 99 0.10 -30.85 -4.07
C GLU A 99 -1.35 -31.16 -4.46
N ASP A 100 -1.79 -32.42 -4.31
CA ASP A 100 -3.15 -32.86 -4.69
C ASP A 100 -4.23 -32.34 -3.73
N LEU A 101 -3.87 -31.97 -2.49
CA LEU A 101 -4.84 -31.51 -1.49
C LEU A 101 -5.31 -30.08 -1.72
N TYR A 102 -4.50 -29.26 -2.38
CA TYR A 102 -4.74 -27.83 -2.45
C TYR A 102 -5.20 -27.32 -3.82
N ALA A 103 -5.36 -28.20 -4.83
CA ALA A 103 -5.98 -28.07 -6.17
C ALA A 103 -5.88 -26.75 -6.98
N MET A 104 -5.92 -25.58 -6.35
CA MET A 104 -5.63 -24.25 -6.89
C MET A 104 -4.42 -23.54 -6.24
N GLU A 105 -3.89 -24.04 -5.12
CA GLU A 105 -2.80 -23.42 -4.34
C GLU A 105 -1.78 -24.49 -3.86
N SER A 106 -1.37 -25.37 -4.77
CA SER A 106 -0.45 -26.48 -4.46
C SER A 106 0.87 -25.97 -3.86
N PRO A 107 1.40 -26.60 -2.80
CA PRO A 107 2.67 -26.19 -2.23
C PRO A 107 3.81 -26.40 -3.22
N ASP A 108 4.66 -25.38 -3.42
CA ASP A 108 5.89 -25.53 -4.22
C ASP A 108 6.87 -26.50 -3.53
N PHE A 109 6.92 -26.46 -2.20
CA PHE A 109 7.81 -27.30 -1.38
C PHE A 109 7.16 -27.69 -0.06
N VAL A 110 7.58 -28.85 0.45
CA VAL A 110 7.31 -29.30 1.82
C VAL A 110 8.57 -29.15 2.65
N LEU A 111 8.48 -28.44 3.77
CA LEU A 111 9.56 -28.27 4.73
C LEU A 111 9.52 -29.43 5.74
N MET A 112 10.57 -30.25 5.74
CA MET A 112 10.79 -31.27 6.77
C MET A 112 11.61 -30.68 7.91
N PHE A 113 10.98 -30.45 9.06
CA PHE A 113 11.60 -29.77 10.19
C PHE A 113 12.29 -30.75 11.15
N ILE A 114 13.60 -30.57 11.33
CA ILE A 114 14.42 -31.30 12.30
C ILE A 114 14.76 -30.36 13.47
N PRO A 115 14.19 -30.56 14.66
CA PRO A 115 14.30 -29.61 15.77
C PRO A 115 15.70 -29.55 16.41
N ILE A 116 16.59 -30.51 16.11
CA ILE A 116 17.94 -30.61 16.67
C ILE A 116 18.97 -30.49 15.54
N GLU A 117 19.64 -29.34 15.46
CA GLU A 117 20.63 -29.07 14.41
C GLU A 117 21.77 -30.10 14.34
N PRO A 118 22.40 -30.49 15.46
CA PRO A 118 23.42 -31.53 15.44
C PRO A 118 22.92 -32.87 14.86
N ALA A 119 21.65 -33.21 15.07
CA ALA A 119 21.07 -34.44 14.54
C ALA A 119 20.98 -34.40 13.01
N PHE A 120 20.75 -33.24 12.41
CA PHE A 120 20.80 -33.08 10.96
C PHE A 120 22.25 -33.10 10.44
N ALA A 121 23.16 -32.38 11.11
CA ALA A 121 24.56 -32.28 10.69
C ALA A 121 25.27 -33.65 10.63
N VAL A 122 25.10 -34.49 11.65
CA VAL A 122 25.70 -35.85 11.67
C VAL A 122 25.12 -36.75 10.59
N ALA A 123 23.84 -36.60 10.26
CA ALA A 123 23.21 -37.35 9.18
C ALA A 123 23.76 -36.95 7.81
N LEU A 124 23.94 -35.65 7.55
CA LEU A 124 24.54 -35.16 6.31
C LEU A 124 25.99 -35.59 6.15
N ASN A 125 26.78 -35.59 7.23
CA ASN A 125 28.16 -36.05 7.19
C ASN A 125 28.27 -37.55 6.86
N THR A 126 27.25 -38.33 7.25
CA THR A 126 27.19 -39.78 6.99
C THR A 126 26.65 -40.09 5.59
N ASP A 127 25.67 -39.31 5.13
CA ASP A 127 25.05 -39.41 3.82
C ASP A 127 24.90 -38.04 3.18
N SER A 128 25.89 -37.66 2.39
CA SER A 128 25.89 -36.41 1.63
C SER A 128 24.80 -36.34 0.57
N THR A 129 24.18 -37.48 0.20
CA THR A 129 23.10 -37.52 -0.79
C THR A 129 21.71 -37.26 -0.21
N LEU A 130 21.57 -37.26 1.13
CA LEU A 130 20.27 -37.14 1.81
C LEU A 130 19.52 -35.87 1.39
N TYR A 131 20.21 -34.73 1.40
CA TYR A 131 19.61 -33.44 1.07
C TYR A 131 19.13 -33.39 -0.38
N ASN A 132 20.01 -33.76 -1.33
CA ASN A 132 19.68 -33.71 -2.76
C ASN A 132 18.51 -34.65 -3.11
N LYS A 133 18.47 -35.86 -2.52
CA LYS A 133 17.36 -36.80 -2.72
C LYS A 133 16.04 -36.30 -2.14
N ALA A 134 16.07 -35.59 -1.01
CA ALA A 134 14.88 -34.94 -0.48
C ALA A 134 14.43 -33.80 -1.41
N PHE A 135 15.38 -33.01 -1.90
CA PHE A 135 15.13 -31.89 -2.78
C PHE A 135 14.51 -32.32 -4.12
N GLU A 136 15.00 -33.41 -4.73
CA GLU A 136 14.43 -34.04 -5.94
C GLU A 136 12.96 -34.47 -5.75
N LYS A 137 12.51 -34.62 -4.50
CA LYS A 137 11.13 -34.95 -4.12
C LYS A 137 10.34 -33.74 -3.63
N ASN A 138 10.79 -32.52 -3.92
CA ASN A 138 10.21 -31.25 -3.45
C ASN A 138 10.15 -31.14 -1.92
N ILE A 139 11.09 -31.78 -1.22
CA ILE A 139 11.20 -31.71 0.24
C ILE A 139 12.49 -30.98 0.61
N VAL A 140 12.34 -29.89 1.35
CA VAL A 140 13.48 -29.13 1.88
C VAL A 140 13.63 -29.47 3.36
N ILE A 141 14.76 -30.05 3.73
CA ILE A 141 15.07 -30.32 5.13
C ILE A 141 15.54 -29.02 5.78
N VAL A 142 14.87 -28.63 6.86
CA VAL A 142 15.14 -27.41 7.62
C VAL A 142 15.33 -27.72 9.10
N THR A 143 16.04 -26.84 9.77
CA THR A 143 16.32 -26.81 11.21
C THR A 143 15.84 -25.48 11.79
N PRO A 144 15.85 -25.25 13.12
CA PRO A 144 15.38 -24.00 13.69
C PRO A 144 15.99 -22.73 13.06
N SER A 145 17.31 -22.70 12.82
CA SER A 145 17.96 -21.51 12.25
C SER A 145 17.60 -21.31 10.78
N THR A 146 17.56 -22.38 9.99
CA THR A 146 17.25 -22.28 8.55
C THR A 146 15.78 -22.00 8.33
N LEU A 147 14.87 -22.60 9.11
CA LEU A 147 13.45 -22.27 9.10
C LEU A 147 13.24 -20.79 9.47
N LEU A 148 13.86 -20.30 10.55
CA LEU A 148 13.74 -18.89 10.93
C LEU A 148 14.20 -17.95 9.81
N ALA A 149 15.31 -18.28 9.16
CA ALA A 149 15.81 -17.49 8.02
C ALA A 149 14.81 -17.50 6.86
N THR A 150 14.29 -18.67 6.48
CA THR A 150 13.26 -18.82 5.44
C THR A 150 12.01 -18.00 5.78
N LEU A 151 11.50 -18.09 7.01
CA LEU A 151 10.30 -17.37 7.41
C LEU A 151 10.54 -15.84 7.43
N ARG A 152 11.72 -15.37 7.82
CA ARG A 152 12.07 -13.93 7.74
C ARG A 152 12.16 -13.43 6.30
N THR A 153 12.63 -14.27 5.38
CA THR A 153 12.59 -13.96 3.96
C THR A 153 11.14 -13.81 3.50
N ILE A 154 10.25 -14.73 3.92
CA ILE A 154 8.81 -14.65 3.60
C ILE A 154 8.16 -13.39 4.20
N ASP A 155 8.46 -13.05 5.46
CA ASP A 155 7.99 -11.80 6.09
C ASP A 155 8.46 -10.56 5.31
N SER A 156 9.71 -10.54 4.87
CA SER A 156 10.24 -9.45 4.04
C SER A 156 9.51 -9.34 2.69
N MET A 157 9.12 -10.48 2.10
CA MET A 157 8.30 -10.50 0.88
C MET A 157 6.90 -9.94 1.13
N TRP A 158 6.25 -10.31 2.23
CA TRP A 158 4.94 -9.74 2.64
C TRP A 158 5.01 -8.23 2.84
N ASN A 159 6.06 -7.75 3.52
CA ASN A 159 6.29 -6.32 3.72
C ASN A 159 6.49 -5.60 2.39
N ASN A 160 7.21 -6.20 1.44
CA ASN A 160 7.40 -5.65 0.10
C ASN A 160 6.07 -5.56 -0.66
N GLU A 161 5.28 -6.63 -0.69
CA GLU A 161 3.98 -6.67 -1.37
C GLU A 161 3.02 -5.61 -0.80
N LYS A 162 2.98 -5.49 0.53
CA LYS A 162 2.18 -4.45 1.21
C LYS A 162 2.61 -3.04 0.83
N GLN A 163 3.92 -2.78 0.73
CA GLN A 163 4.44 -1.50 0.28
C GLN A 163 4.07 -1.21 -1.18
N GLN A 164 4.19 -2.20 -2.06
CA GLN A 164 3.79 -2.06 -3.47
C GLN A 164 2.30 -1.70 -3.60
N ARG A 165 1.43 -2.44 -2.89
CA ARG A 165 -0.02 -2.17 -2.89
C ARG A 165 -0.34 -0.76 -2.37
N ASN A 166 0.33 -0.33 -1.30
CA ASN A 166 0.16 1.01 -0.75
C ASN A 166 0.64 2.09 -1.73
N ALA A 167 1.75 1.88 -2.44
CA ALA A 167 2.26 2.84 -3.41
C ALA A 167 1.30 3.02 -4.59
N ILE A 168 0.70 1.94 -5.10
CA ILE A 168 -0.33 1.99 -6.14
C ILE A 168 -1.53 2.79 -5.66
N GLU A 169 -1.99 2.54 -4.43
CA GLU A 169 -3.14 3.26 -3.86
C GLU A 169 -2.83 4.75 -3.63
N ILE A 170 -1.61 5.09 -3.18
CA ILE A 170 -1.16 6.49 -3.05
C ILE A 170 -1.15 7.17 -4.42
N ALA A 171 -0.59 6.53 -5.47
CA ALA A 171 -0.56 7.09 -6.81
C ALA A 171 -1.98 7.34 -7.34
N ARG A 172 -2.91 6.40 -7.11
CA ARG A 172 -4.33 6.54 -7.48
C ARG A 172 -4.97 7.73 -6.77
N GLN A 173 -4.75 7.87 -5.46
CA GLN A 173 -5.30 8.99 -4.69
C GLN A 173 -4.67 10.33 -5.07
N ALA A 174 -3.36 10.36 -5.35
CA ALA A 174 -2.65 11.55 -5.79
C ALA A 174 -3.16 12.04 -7.16
N GLY A 175 -3.41 11.13 -8.11
CA GLY A 175 -4.03 11.47 -9.40
C GLY A 175 -5.41 12.09 -9.21
N ALA A 176 -6.27 11.44 -8.42
CA ALA A 176 -7.60 11.96 -8.14
C ALA A 176 -7.58 13.32 -7.40
N LEU A 177 -6.57 13.57 -6.57
CA LEU A 177 -6.37 14.86 -5.91
C LEU A 177 -5.92 15.93 -6.89
N TYR A 178 -5.02 15.59 -7.82
CA TYR A 178 -4.55 16.50 -8.87
C TYR A 178 -5.72 16.97 -9.76
N ASP A 179 -6.57 16.04 -10.20
CA ASP A 179 -7.74 16.38 -11.02
C ASP A 179 -8.70 17.34 -10.31
N LYS A 180 -8.95 17.11 -9.01
CA LYS A 180 -9.77 18.02 -8.19
C LYS A 180 -9.13 19.39 -8.02
N PHE A 181 -7.81 19.43 -7.85
CA PHE A 181 -7.08 20.68 -7.73
C PHE A 181 -7.11 21.49 -9.02
N GLU A 182 -6.94 20.85 -10.18
CA GLU A 182 -7.08 21.49 -11.49
C GLU A 182 -8.46 22.10 -11.67
N GLY A 183 -9.52 21.33 -11.38
CA GLY A 183 -10.90 21.84 -11.43
C GLY A 183 -11.11 23.05 -10.51
N PHE A 184 -10.56 23.01 -9.30
CA PHE A 184 -10.63 24.14 -8.36
C PHE A 184 -9.88 25.39 -8.88
N VAL A 185 -8.72 25.23 -9.51
CA VAL A 185 -7.98 26.34 -10.14
C VAL A 185 -8.77 26.94 -11.30
N SER A 186 -9.42 26.11 -12.12
CA SER A 186 -10.32 26.55 -13.20
C SER A 186 -11.50 27.37 -12.65
N ASP A 187 -12.15 26.87 -11.60
CA ASP A 187 -13.25 27.57 -10.93
C ASP A 187 -12.82 28.95 -10.41
N LEU A 188 -11.68 29.02 -9.70
CA LEU A 188 -11.14 30.28 -9.20
C LEU A 188 -10.77 31.26 -10.32
N THR A 189 -10.19 30.75 -11.41
CA THR A 189 -9.87 31.56 -12.59
C THR A 189 -11.13 32.14 -13.21
N GLN A 190 -12.21 31.36 -13.29
CA GLN A 190 -13.49 31.83 -13.79
C GLN A 190 -14.13 32.86 -12.86
N VAL A 191 -14.04 32.67 -11.55
CA VAL A 191 -14.50 33.67 -10.56
C VAL A 191 -13.75 34.98 -10.72
N GLY A 192 -12.41 34.93 -10.86
CA GLY A 192 -11.58 36.11 -11.11
C GLY A 192 -12.05 36.91 -12.33
N LYS A 193 -12.30 36.24 -13.46
CA LYS A 193 -12.83 36.88 -14.68
C LYS A 193 -14.18 37.55 -14.43
N LYS A 194 -15.11 36.87 -13.76
CA LYS A 194 -16.42 37.45 -13.44
C LYS A 194 -16.33 38.68 -12.53
N MET A 195 -15.35 38.72 -11.62
CA MET A 195 -15.11 39.91 -10.79
C MET A 195 -14.58 41.09 -11.61
N ASP A 196 -13.69 40.83 -12.57
CA ASP A 196 -13.20 41.86 -13.49
C ASP A 196 -14.33 42.40 -14.39
N ASP A 197 -15.19 41.52 -14.90
CA ASP A 197 -16.38 41.89 -15.68
C ASP A 197 -17.34 42.74 -14.83
N ALA A 198 -17.65 42.31 -13.61
CA ALA A 198 -18.50 43.06 -12.70
C ALA A 198 -17.92 44.45 -12.36
N LYS A 199 -16.59 44.54 -12.20
CA LYS A 199 -15.89 45.81 -11.99
C LYS A 199 -16.00 46.71 -13.23
N SER A 200 -15.83 46.15 -14.42
CA SER A 200 -15.99 46.87 -15.69
C SER A 200 -17.41 47.40 -15.88
N GLU A 201 -18.43 46.58 -15.63
CA GLU A 201 -19.84 46.99 -15.68
C GLU A 201 -20.16 48.09 -14.66
N TYR A 202 -19.65 47.95 -13.43
CA TYR A 202 -19.78 48.96 -12.40
C TYR A 202 -19.13 50.29 -12.83
N SER A 203 -17.90 50.26 -13.33
CA SER A 203 -17.22 51.44 -13.87
C SER A 203 -17.98 52.05 -15.06
N GLY A 204 -18.55 51.23 -15.95
CA GLY A 204 -19.41 51.69 -17.04
C GLY A 204 -20.69 52.38 -16.55
N ALA A 205 -21.33 51.85 -15.51
CA ALA A 205 -22.49 52.47 -14.88
C ALA A 205 -22.13 53.80 -14.21
N MET A 206 -20.99 53.87 -13.53
CA MET A 206 -20.49 55.08 -12.87
C MET A 206 -20.16 56.19 -13.88
N ASN A 207 -19.55 55.82 -15.01
CA ASN A 207 -19.32 56.71 -16.15
C ASN A 207 -20.63 57.30 -16.68
N LYS A 208 -21.67 56.49 -16.92
CA LYS A 208 -22.97 56.99 -17.37
C LYS A 208 -23.65 57.88 -16.33
N LEU A 209 -23.47 57.58 -15.04
CA LEU A 209 -24.09 58.31 -13.94
C LEU A 209 -23.47 59.70 -13.75
N PHE A 210 -22.14 59.78 -13.63
CA PHE A 210 -21.47 61.06 -13.37
C PHE A 210 -20.07 61.28 -13.96
N GLU A 211 -19.32 60.25 -14.38
CA GLU A 211 -17.92 60.46 -14.84
C GLU A 211 -17.79 60.78 -16.34
N GLY A 212 -18.76 60.43 -17.19
CA GLY A 212 -18.66 60.58 -18.65
C GLY A 212 -19.31 61.84 -19.25
N ARG A 213 -18.89 62.20 -20.47
CA ARG A 213 -19.45 63.32 -21.25
C ARG A 213 -20.96 63.16 -21.48
N GLY A 214 -21.74 64.12 -20.99
CA GLY A 214 -23.20 64.05 -21.06
C GLY A 214 -23.83 63.09 -20.05
N ASN A 215 -23.14 62.81 -18.93
CA ASN A 215 -23.67 61.99 -17.86
C ASN A 215 -25.07 62.43 -17.39
N ILE A 216 -25.79 61.48 -16.80
CA ILE A 216 -27.19 61.63 -16.42
C ILE A 216 -27.36 62.76 -15.40
N ILE A 217 -26.42 62.92 -14.45
CA ILE A 217 -26.51 63.96 -13.42
C ILE A 217 -26.41 65.35 -14.03
N ASN A 218 -25.47 65.59 -14.93
CA ASN A 218 -25.33 66.87 -15.62
C ASN A 218 -26.56 67.17 -16.49
N SER A 219 -27.11 66.15 -17.15
CA SER A 219 -28.33 66.28 -17.95
C SER A 219 -29.54 66.68 -17.09
N ILE A 220 -29.71 66.03 -15.93
CA ILE A 220 -30.77 66.36 -14.96
C ILE A 220 -30.56 67.74 -14.34
N GLN A 221 -29.31 68.11 -14.01
CA GLN A 221 -29.00 69.45 -13.48
C GLN A 221 -29.29 70.56 -14.50
N LYS A 222 -28.97 70.33 -15.78
CA LYS A 222 -29.32 71.25 -16.87
C LYS A 222 -30.83 71.40 -16.99
N LEU A 223 -31.60 70.30 -16.93
CA LEU A 223 -33.08 70.35 -16.92
C LEU A 223 -33.63 71.12 -15.72
N LYS A 224 -33.06 70.94 -14.52
CA LYS A 224 -33.44 71.70 -13.32
C LYS A 224 -33.17 73.21 -13.48
N ARG A 225 -32.01 73.58 -14.05
CA ARG A 225 -31.68 75.00 -14.37
C ARG A 225 -32.64 75.61 -15.39
N MET A 226 -33.18 74.81 -16.31
CA MET A 226 -34.17 75.25 -17.30
C MET A 226 -35.61 75.32 -16.75
N GLY A 227 -35.82 75.13 -15.44
CA GLY A 227 -37.11 75.38 -14.78
C GLY A 227 -37.95 74.14 -14.46
N ALA A 228 -37.40 72.93 -14.60
CA ALA A 228 -38.11 71.71 -14.21
C ALA A 228 -38.32 71.64 -12.68
N LYS A 229 -39.57 71.48 -12.22
CA LYS A 229 -39.93 71.39 -10.80
C LYS A 229 -39.65 69.98 -10.25
N ALA A 230 -38.60 69.82 -9.44
CA ALA A 230 -38.28 68.57 -8.74
C ALA A 230 -38.42 68.72 -7.21
N LYS A 231 -39.09 67.76 -6.55
CA LYS A 231 -39.35 67.78 -5.09
C LYS A 231 -38.23 67.17 -4.22
N LYS A 232 -37.33 66.36 -4.79
CA LYS A 232 -36.19 65.73 -4.09
C LYS A 232 -34.88 66.02 -4.83
N SER A 233 -33.79 66.21 -4.10
CA SER A 233 -32.45 66.49 -4.65
C SER A 233 -31.55 65.25 -4.66
N ILE A 234 -30.65 65.21 -5.64
CA ILE A 234 -29.57 64.21 -5.71
C ILE A 234 -28.58 64.48 -4.57
N PRO A 235 -28.00 63.45 -3.92
CA PRO A 235 -27.01 63.63 -2.86
C PRO A 235 -25.80 64.49 -3.29
N GLU A 236 -25.41 65.41 -2.43
CA GLU A 236 -24.39 66.44 -2.71
C GLU A 236 -23.01 65.88 -3.06
N ARG A 237 -22.62 64.74 -2.47
CA ARG A 237 -21.36 64.06 -2.77
C ARG A 237 -21.26 63.60 -4.22
N ILE A 238 -22.38 63.15 -4.79
CA ILE A 238 -22.41 62.67 -6.18
C ILE A 238 -22.42 63.86 -7.15
N LEU A 239 -23.04 64.97 -6.76
CA LEU A 239 -23.01 66.22 -7.53
C LEU A 239 -21.59 66.79 -7.66
N LYS A 240 -20.86 66.90 -6.54
CA LYS A 240 -19.47 67.39 -6.56
C LYS A 240 -18.56 66.54 -7.46
N ARG A 241 -18.69 65.21 -7.38
CA ARG A 241 -17.91 64.29 -8.19
C ARG A 241 -18.23 64.38 -9.70
N ALA A 242 -19.48 64.68 -10.05
CA ALA A 242 -19.89 64.97 -11.43
C ALA A 242 -19.32 66.29 -11.95
N GLU A 243 -19.30 67.33 -11.11
CA GLU A 243 -18.74 68.64 -11.46
C GLU A 243 -17.21 68.58 -11.65
N GLU A 244 -16.50 67.93 -10.73
CA GLU A 244 -15.03 67.74 -10.79
C GLU A 244 -14.58 66.94 -12.03
N SER A 245 -15.33 65.90 -12.42
CA SER A 245 -15.05 65.13 -13.64
C SER A 245 -15.30 65.96 -14.91
N THR A 246 -16.33 66.80 -14.92
CA THR A 246 -16.62 67.68 -16.06
C THR A 246 -15.55 68.76 -16.24
N SER A 247 -15.11 69.39 -15.15
CA SER A 247 -14.06 70.43 -15.19
C SER A 247 -12.70 69.86 -15.63
N SER A 248 -12.33 68.67 -15.14
CA SER A 248 -11.07 68.03 -15.53
C SER A 248 -11.05 67.53 -16.98
N GLU A 249 -12.20 67.14 -17.55
CA GLU A 249 -12.32 66.84 -18.97
C GLU A 249 -12.25 68.10 -19.84
N GLU A 250 -12.87 69.20 -19.43
CA GLU A 250 -12.79 70.49 -20.13
C GLU A 250 -11.34 71.00 -20.19
N GLU A 251 -10.61 70.96 -19.07
CA GLU A 251 -9.18 71.33 -19.02
C GLU A 251 -8.31 70.49 -19.98
N LYS A 252 -8.47 69.16 -19.98
CA LYS A 252 -7.74 68.27 -20.89
C LYS A 252 -8.08 68.52 -22.36
N ASN A 253 -9.35 68.84 -22.65
CA ASN A 253 -9.80 69.11 -24.02
C ASN A 253 -9.27 70.49 -24.50
N PHE A 254 -9.23 71.50 -23.62
CA PHE A 254 -8.58 72.78 -23.87
C PHE A 254 -7.07 72.64 -24.09
N GLU A 255 -6.40 71.75 -23.35
CA GLU A 255 -4.96 71.50 -23.47
C GLU A 255 -4.60 70.73 -24.75
N LYS A 256 -5.42 69.76 -25.18
CA LYS A 256 -5.31 69.10 -26.49
C LYS A 256 -5.49 70.09 -27.65
N ILE A 257 -6.45 71.01 -27.55
CA ILE A 257 -6.68 72.07 -28.55
C ILE A 257 -5.51 73.06 -28.60
N ARG A 258 -4.85 73.33 -27.46
CA ARG A 258 -3.65 74.19 -27.40
C ARG A 258 -2.37 73.54 -27.93
N THR A 259 -2.23 72.22 -27.83
CA THR A 259 -0.99 71.51 -28.16
C THR A 259 -1.01 70.83 -29.53
N GLY A 260 -2.17 70.73 -30.19
CA GLY A 260 -2.29 70.31 -31.59
C GLY A 260 -2.01 68.83 -31.86
N SER A 261 -2.06 67.97 -30.85
CA SER A 261 -1.90 66.52 -30.99
C SER A 261 -3.26 65.82 -31.10
N GLU A 262 -3.48 65.11 -32.22
CA GLU A 262 -4.55 64.10 -32.35
C GLU A 262 -4.30 62.93 -31.38
#